data_AF-A0ABD3AZ65-F1
#
_entry.id   AF-A0ABD3AZ65-F1
#
_cell.length_a   1.000
_cell.length_b   1.000
_cell.length_c   1.000
_cell.angle_alpha   90.00
_cell.angle_beta   90.00
_cell.angle_gamma   90.00
#
_symmetry.space_group_name_H-M   'P 1'
#
loop_
_entity.id
_entity.type
_entity.pdbx_description
1 polymer ?
#
loop_
_entity_poly.entity_id
_entity_poly.type
_entity_poly.pdbx_seq_one_letter_code
_entity_poly.pdbx_strand_id
1 'polypeptide(L)'
;MKENPFSKRTHKKCSIPVILISILALILLFKLISSHSSSANQGSKNSFSSDFIVAGKSDDALPGLPRFAYLISGTTGEVGSLKRLLQAVYHPRNYYLLHLDLEASDAERLELAKFAKSEVVIRKFRNIMVIGKADLVTPKGPTLIASTLHSVAILLKQAKNWDWFINLGASDYPLIPQDDILHIFSFLPRDLNFLEHTSDLGWKEFQRARPIIIDPGLYHSKKSGVFWAKEKRSVPASFKIFMGSSSVVLTRSFLEFCIWGWDNLPRTLLMYYTNFLSSPEGYFHTLVCNHKDYQNTTVNHDLHYIRWDDPSKQNPMNLTVEHFHDMVQSGALFAGGFAKDDRVLDKIDMDILRRSNGHFAPGGWCVGTSGSDNDPCIVYANPDVVKPSGSSKRLETLVLKLLDSENFRSRQCK
;
A
#
# COMPACT_ATOMS: atom_id res chain seq x y z
N MET A 1 30.43 65.07 -30.62
CA MET A 1 31.49 64.32 -31.33
C MET A 1 31.00 62.90 -31.58
N LYS A 2 30.75 62.58 -32.87
CA LYS A 2 30.63 61.27 -33.54
C LYS A 2 29.51 60.31 -33.09
N GLU A 3 28.35 60.28 -33.76
CA GLU A 3 27.99 59.62 -35.04
C GLU A 3 27.83 58.09 -34.98
N ASN A 4 26.60 57.65 -35.28
CA ASN A 4 26.19 56.29 -35.66
C ASN A 4 26.64 56.00 -37.11
N PRO A 5 26.84 54.74 -37.52
CA PRO A 5 25.89 54.23 -38.51
C PRO A 5 25.61 52.72 -38.49
N PHE A 6 24.38 52.41 -38.89
CA PHE A 6 23.93 51.11 -39.42
C PHE A 6 24.82 50.60 -40.56
N SER A 7 25.10 49.30 -40.59
CA SER A 7 25.31 48.58 -41.85
C SER A 7 24.69 47.17 -41.81
N LYS A 8 23.74 46.97 -42.73
CA LYS A 8 23.14 45.70 -43.11
C LYS A 8 24.22 44.67 -43.50
N ARG A 9 24.01 43.41 -43.12
CA ARG A 9 24.52 42.26 -43.89
C ARG A 9 23.53 41.11 -43.84
N THR A 10 22.76 40.99 -44.91
CA THR A 10 22.02 39.78 -45.29
C THR A 10 23.01 38.73 -45.78
N HIS A 11 23.01 37.54 -45.17
CA HIS A 11 23.36 36.30 -45.87
C HIS A 11 22.49 35.16 -45.37
N LYS A 12 21.57 34.75 -46.25
CA LYS A 12 20.90 33.44 -46.24
C LYS A 12 21.96 32.33 -46.12
N LYS A 13 21.77 31.40 -45.19
CA LYS A 13 22.04 29.96 -45.31
C LYS A 13 21.92 29.31 -43.93
N CYS A 14 20.84 28.59 -43.69
CA CYS A 14 20.82 27.20 -43.20
C CYS A 14 19.39 26.79 -42.78
N SER A 15 18.44 26.79 -43.72
CA SER A 15 17.07 26.30 -43.47
C SER A 15 16.89 24.83 -43.86
N ILE A 16 17.89 24.23 -44.52
CA ILE A 16 17.85 22.85 -45.02
C ILE A 16 17.80 21.81 -43.88
N PRO A 17 18.56 21.91 -42.76
CA PRO A 17 18.50 20.89 -41.73
C PRO A 17 17.18 20.93 -40.95
N VAL A 18 16.60 22.12 -40.75
CA VAL A 18 15.32 22.27 -40.03
C VAL A 18 14.14 21.73 -40.85
N ILE A 19 14.14 21.95 -42.17
CA ILE A 19 13.11 21.41 -43.06
C ILE A 19 13.23 19.88 -43.15
N LEU A 20 14.45 19.33 -43.23
CA LEU A 20 14.62 17.87 -43.23
C LEU A 20 14.16 17.22 -41.92
N ILE A 21 14.45 17.83 -40.76
CA ILE A 21 14.01 17.34 -39.46
C ILE A 21 12.48 17.41 -39.34
N SER A 22 11.86 18.49 -39.84
CA SER A 22 10.40 18.64 -39.85
C SER A 22 9.71 17.60 -40.74
N ILE A 23 10.27 17.29 -41.91
CA ILE A 23 9.75 16.25 -42.82
C ILE A 23 9.89 14.86 -42.19
N LEU A 24 11.03 14.55 -41.55
CA LEU A 24 11.23 13.28 -40.85
C LEU A 24 10.26 13.10 -39.66
N ALA A 25 10.01 14.16 -38.91
CA ALA A 25 9.01 14.15 -37.84
C ALA A 25 7.59 13.93 -38.37
N LEU A 26 7.24 14.54 -39.52
CA LEU A 26 5.94 14.35 -40.15
C LEU A 26 5.74 12.92 -40.67
N ILE A 27 6.78 12.30 -41.24
CA ILE A 27 6.76 10.90 -41.71
C ILE A 27 6.60 9.94 -40.52
N LEU A 28 7.26 10.21 -39.39
CA LEU A 28 7.10 9.41 -38.17
C LEU A 28 5.69 9.53 -37.59
N LEU A 29 5.10 10.73 -37.57
CA LEU A 29 3.71 10.95 -37.18
C LEU A 29 2.73 10.23 -38.12
N PHE A 30 2.97 10.26 -39.44
CA PHE A 30 2.10 9.59 -40.40
C PHE A 30 2.15 8.05 -40.28
N LYS A 31 3.32 7.48 -39.93
CA LYS A 31 3.44 6.06 -39.60
C LYS A 31 2.72 5.70 -38.30
N LEU A 32 2.76 6.57 -37.28
CA LEU A 32 2.03 6.34 -36.04
C LEU A 32 0.51 6.31 -36.28
N ILE A 33 0.00 7.25 -37.07
CA ILE A 33 -1.42 7.35 -37.40
C ILE A 33 -1.87 6.18 -38.30
N SER A 34 -1.04 5.78 -39.28
CA SER A 34 -1.34 4.64 -40.15
C SER A 34 -1.24 3.29 -39.42
N SER A 35 -0.47 3.20 -38.32
CA SER A 35 -0.45 2.01 -37.45
C SER A 35 -1.62 1.92 -36.47
N HIS A 36 -2.46 2.96 -36.39
CA HIS A 36 -3.66 2.99 -35.55
C HIS A 36 -4.98 2.97 -36.34
N SER A 37 -4.92 2.95 -37.68
CA SER A 37 -6.10 2.83 -38.53
C SER A 37 -6.33 1.39 -39.01
N SER A 38 -6.49 0.46 -38.07
CA SER A 38 -7.12 -0.84 -38.34
C SER A 38 -7.58 -1.49 -37.04
N SER A 39 -8.63 -0.92 -36.43
CA SER A 39 -9.70 -1.67 -35.75
C SER A 39 -10.78 -0.69 -35.29
N ALA A 40 -11.80 -0.49 -36.13
CA ALA A 40 -13.05 0.13 -35.72
C ALA A 40 -14.20 -0.65 -36.37
N ASN A 41 -14.79 -1.57 -35.60
CA ASN A 41 -16.23 -1.76 -35.43
C ASN A 41 -16.54 -3.17 -34.92
N GLN A 42 -17.00 -3.26 -33.68
CA GLN A 42 -18.16 -4.06 -33.34
C GLN A 42 -18.79 -3.47 -32.07
N GLY A 43 -19.93 -2.81 -32.24
CA GLY A 43 -20.81 -2.50 -31.14
C GLY A 43 -21.47 -3.80 -30.66
N SER A 44 -21.21 -4.17 -29.40
CA SER A 44 -22.01 -5.18 -28.71
C SER A 44 -22.53 -4.60 -27.41
N LYS A 45 -23.85 -4.50 -27.31
CA LYS A 45 -24.56 -4.37 -26.04
C LYS A 45 -24.36 -5.68 -25.28
N ASN A 46 -23.47 -5.71 -24.28
CA ASN A 46 -23.36 -6.87 -23.40
C ASN A 46 -23.92 -6.55 -22.03
N SER A 47 -25.10 -7.14 -21.80
CA SER A 47 -25.59 -7.62 -20.51
C SER A 47 -24.43 -8.14 -19.66
N PHE A 48 -24.23 -7.55 -18.49
CA PHE A 48 -23.35 -8.12 -17.46
C PHE A 48 -24.02 -9.39 -16.92
N SER A 49 -23.63 -10.52 -17.48
CA SER A 49 -23.96 -11.84 -16.97
C SER A 49 -22.68 -12.50 -16.45
N SER A 50 -22.86 -13.21 -15.35
CA SER A 50 -21.89 -13.87 -14.49
C SER A 50 -21.11 -14.97 -15.18
N ASP A 51 -19.92 -14.66 -15.69
CA ASP A 51 -18.91 -15.64 -16.13
C ASP A 51 -17.56 -15.33 -15.45
N PHE A 52 -17.52 -15.43 -14.13
CA PHE A 52 -16.26 -15.70 -13.43
C PHE A 52 -16.15 -17.22 -13.35
N ILE A 53 -15.02 -17.76 -13.82
CA ILE A 53 -14.70 -19.19 -13.98
C ILE A 53 -15.22 -19.83 -15.30
N VAL A 54 -14.70 -19.36 -16.44
CA VAL A 54 -14.16 -20.25 -17.49
C VAL A 54 -12.95 -19.54 -18.12
N ALA A 55 -11.77 -19.75 -17.54
CA ALA A 55 -10.52 -19.46 -18.25
C ALA A 55 -10.37 -20.51 -19.37
N GLY A 56 -10.41 -20.06 -20.62
CA GLY A 56 -10.25 -20.92 -21.78
C GLY A 56 -9.43 -20.26 -22.89
N LYS A 57 -8.08 -20.39 -22.82
CA LYS A 57 -7.25 -21.20 -23.74
C LYS A 57 -5.75 -20.80 -23.68
N SER A 58 -4.94 -21.83 -23.42
CA SER A 58 -3.54 -22.08 -23.80
C SER A 58 -2.43 -21.13 -23.31
N ASP A 59 -2.02 -21.33 -22.06
CA ASP A 59 -0.73 -21.95 -21.72
C ASP A 59 -0.91 -22.59 -20.33
N ASP A 60 -0.49 -23.85 -20.11
CA ASP A 60 -0.57 -24.57 -18.82
C ASP A 60 0.36 -23.98 -17.73
N ALA A 61 0.71 -22.71 -17.84
CA ALA A 61 1.51 -21.99 -16.86
C ALA A 61 0.60 -21.47 -15.75
N LEU A 62 0.86 -21.90 -14.51
CA LEU A 62 0.29 -21.28 -13.32
C LEU A 62 0.45 -19.75 -13.39
N PRO A 63 -0.52 -18.95 -12.93
CA PRO A 63 -0.40 -17.50 -12.91
C PRO A 63 0.89 -17.09 -12.20
N GLY A 64 1.59 -16.10 -12.76
CA GLY A 64 2.79 -15.58 -12.13
C GLY A 64 2.48 -15.13 -10.71
N LEU A 65 3.37 -15.43 -9.75
CA LEU A 65 3.20 -14.95 -8.38
C LEU A 65 3.19 -13.40 -8.36
N PRO A 66 2.60 -12.76 -7.34
CA PRO A 66 2.69 -11.32 -7.15
C PRO A 66 3.84 -10.94 -6.21
N ARG A 67 4.26 -9.67 -6.20
CA ARG A 67 5.23 -9.14 -5.23
C ARG A 67 4.55 -8.06 -4.40
N PHE A 68 4.74 -8.15 -3.09
CA PHE A 68 4.23 -7.15 -2.16
C PHE A 68 5.33 -6.17 -1.75
N ALA A 69 4.93 -4.93 -1.50
CA ALA A 69 5.74 -3.89 -0.90
C ALA A 69 5.14 -3.51 0.46
N TYR A 70 5.79 -3.91 1.54
CA TYR A 70 5.35 -3.64 2.90
C TYR A 70 5.98 -2.34 3.41
N LEU A 71 5.16 -1.46 3.96
CA LEU A 71 5.60 -0.43 4.89
C LEU A 71 5.33 -0.92 6.31
N ILE A 72 6.38 -1.10 7.11
CA ILE A 72 6.27 -1.47 8.52
C ILE A 72 6.72 -0.28 9.35
N SER A 73 5.77 0.32 10.09
CA SER A 73 5.98 1.58 10.82
C SER A 73 5.82 1.39 12.32
N GLY A 74 6.61 2.12 13.10
CA GLY A 74 6.48 2.20 14.55
C GLY A 74 7.06 3.50 15.12
N THR A 75 7.07 3.58 16.45
CA THR A 75 7.57 4.72 17.22
C THR A 75 8.48 4.25 18.36
N THR A 76 8.75 5.12 19.33
CA THR A 76 9.61 4.85 20.49
C THR A 76 9.21 3.56 21.22
N GLY A 77 10.18 2.71 21.50
CA GLY A 77 10.01 1.45 22.24
C GLY A 77 9.55 0.25 21.41
N GLU A 78 9.34 0.42 20.10
CA GLU A 78 8.72 -0.57 19.22
C GLU A 78 9.69 -1.30 18.28
N VAL A 79 11.01 -1.06 18.41
CA VAL A 79 12.05 -1.74 17.59
C VAL A 79 11.88 -3.27 17.63
N GLY A 80 11.62 -3.84 18.81
CA GLY A 80 11.41 -5.28 18.98
C GLY A 80 10.17 -5.78 18.23
N SER A 81 9.06 -5.03 18.32
CA SER A 81 7.82 -5.34 17.60
C SER A 81 8.03 -5.31 16.09
N LEU A 82 8.75 -4.31 15.57
CA LEU A 82 9.08 -4.21 14.15
C LEU A 82 9.93 -5.38 13.67
N LYS A 83 10.94 -5.80 14.45
CA LYS A 83 11.77 -6.97 14.13
C LYS A 83 10.94 -8.25 14.07
N ARG A 84 10.11 -8.49 15.09
CA ARG A 84 9.23 -9.66 15.17
C ARG A 84 8.25 -9.70 14.01
N LEU A 85 7.58 -8.57 13.74
CA LEU A 85 6.64 -8.45 12.62
C LEU A 85 7.32 -8.68 11.27
N LEU A 86 8.47 -8.04 11.02
CA LEU A 86 9.25 -8.25 9.80
C LEU A 86 9.59 -9.73 9.62
N GLN A 87 10.04 -10.41 10.67
CA GLN A 87 10.34 -11.83 10.62
C GLN A 87 9.11 -12.71 10.32
N ALA A 88 7.94 -12.32 10.84
CA ALA A 88 6.68 -13.01 10.61
C ALA A 88 6.14 -12.83 9.18
N VAL A 89 6.36 -11.67 8.56
CA VAL A 89 5.90 -11.37 7.19
C VAL A 89 6.95 -11.53 6.11
N TYR A 90 8.17 -11.97 6.46
CA TYR A 90 9.29 -12.02 5.50
C TYR A 90 9.08 -13.07 4.41
N HIS A 91 9.33 -12.68 3.17
CA HIS A 91 9.46 -13.55 2.03
C HIS A 91 10.47 -12.93 1.05
N PRO A 92 11.42 -13.69 0.48
CA PRO A 92 12.49 -13.16 -0.38
C PRO A 92 12.02 -12.40 -1.62
N ARG A 93 10.78 -12.66 -2.05
CA ARG A 93 10.17 -12.09 -3.26
C ARG A 93 9.61 -10.67 -3.06
N ASN A 94 9.25 -10.35 -1.81
CA ASN A 94 8.60 -9.10 -1.43
C ASN A 94 9.64 -8.04 -1.04
N TYR A 95 9.22 -6.79 -0.93
CA TYR A 95 10.02 -5.66 -0.46
C TYR A 95 9.48 -5.14 0.87
N TYR A 96 10.37 -4.65 1.73
CA TYR A 96 10.02 -4.10 3.03
C TYR A 96 10.72 -2.77 3.24
N LEU A 97 9.96 -1.75 3.59
CA LEU A 97 10.47 -0.47 4.05
C LEU A 97 10.11 -0.31 5.52
N LEU A 98 11.12 -0.21 6.37
CA LEU A 98 10.96 -0.05 7.81
C LEU A 98 11.09 1.43 8.19
N HIS A 99 10.14 1.92 8.97
CA HIS A 99 10.12 3.29 9.45
C HIS A 99 9.91 3.30 10.97
N LEU A 100 10.83 3.95 11.69
CA LEU A 100 10.60 4.39 13.06
C LEU A 100 10.50 5.90 13.01
N ASP A 101 9.41 6.45 13.55
CA ASP A 101 9.15 7.88 13.52
C ASP A 101 10.21 8.69 14.30
N LEU A 102 10.13 10.02 14.18
CA LEU A 102 11.11 10.92 14.78
C LEU A 102 11.11 10.89 16.32
N GLU A 103 10.08 10.34 16.98
CA GLU A 103 10.11 10.18 18.44
C GLU A 103 11.01 9.04 18.90
N ALA A 104 11.19 8.00 18.07
CA ALA A 104 12.19 6.98 18.35
C ALA A 104 13.58 7.62 18.44
N SER A 105 14.45 7.06 19.27
CA SER A 105 15.82 7.54 19.38
C SER A 105 16.65 7.18 18.14
N ASP A 106 17.74 7.91 17.91
CA ASP A 106 18.72 7.52 16.88
C ASP A 106 19.33 6.14 17.16
N ALA A 107 19.43 5.76 18.45
CA ALA A 107 19.91 4.44 18.86
C ALA A 107 18.97 3.33 18.38
N GLU A 108 17.66 3.51 18.55
CA GLU A 108 16.63 2.57 18.08
C GLU A 108 16.60 2.44 16.55
N ARG A 109 16.69 3.57 15.83
CA ARG A 109 16.81 3.56 14.36
C ARG A 109 18.08 2.85 13.90
N LEU A 110 19.21 3.09 14.58
CA LEU A 110 20.47 2.43 14.30
C LEU A 110 20.42 0.92 14.60
N GLU A 111 19.75 0.54 15.69
CA GLU A 111 19.53 -0.86 16.05
C GLU A 111 18.74 -1.61 14.96
N LEU A 112 17.65 -0.99 14.48
CA LEU A 112 16.85 -1.55 13.39
C LEU A 112 17.66 -1.68 12.09
N ALA A 113 18.46 -0.67 11.76
CA ALA A 113 19.33 -0.69 10.59
C ALA A 113 20.46 -1.75 10.71
N LYS A 114 21.00 -1.98 11.91
CA LYS A 114 21.98 -3.05 12.17
C LYS A 114 21.35 -4.42 12.00
N PHE A 115 20.13 -4.63 12.52
CA PHE A 115 19.38 -5.87 12.35
C PHE A 115 19.13 -6.19 10.87
N ALA A 116 18.64 -5.22 10.08
CA ALA A 116 18.44 -5.42 8.65
C ALA A 116 19.73 -5.77 7.88
N LYS A 117 20.90 -5.43 8.44
CA LYS A 117 22.21 -5.77 7.87
C LYS A 117 22.82 -7.06 8.43
N SER A 118 22.41 -7.55 9.60
CA SER A 118 23.00 -8.73 10.22
C SER A 118 22.47 -10.04 9.63
N GLU A 119 21.21 -10.07 9.22
CA GLU A 119 20.56 -11.28 8.72
C GLU A 119 21.10 -11.70 7.34
N VAL A 120 21.53 -12.96 7.24
CA VAL A 120 22.13 -13.53 6.02
C VAL A 120 21.15 -13.50 4.84
N VAL A 121 19.90 -13.88 5.11
CA VAL A 121 18.82 -13.92 4.11
C VAL A 121 18.53 -12.51 3.57
N ILE A 122 18.40 -11.53 4.47
CA ILE A 122 18.16 -10.12 4.10
C ILE A 122 19.30 -9.60 3.21
N ARG A 123 20.55 -9.86 3.57
CA ARG A 123 21.72 -9.45 2.77
C ARG A 123 21.75 -10.08 1.38
N LYS A 124 21.31 -11.34 1.26
CA LYS A 124 21.27 -12.05 -0.01
C LYS A 124 20.25 -11.43 -0.97
N PHE A 125 19.03 -11.23 -0.50
CA PHE A 125 17.92 -10.77 -1.35
C PHE A 125 17.82 -9.25 -1.48
N ARG A 126 18.46 -8.49 -0.57
CA ARG A 126 18.54 -7.02 -0.59
C ARG A 126 17.17 -6.36 -0.73
N ASN A 127 16.18 -6.94 -0.08
CA ASN A 127 14.77 -6.58 -0.23
C ASN A 127 14.22 -5.79 0.97
N ILE A 128 15.09 -5.30 1.84
CA ILE A 128 14.73 -4.52 3.04
C ILE A 128 15.48 -3.19 3.04
N MET A 129 14.74 -2.13 3.33
CA MET A 129 15.22 -0.76 3.46
C MET A 129 14.80 -0.20 4.82
N VAL A 130 15.63 0.65 5.41
CA VAL A 130 15.32 1.36 6.66
C VAL A 130 15.41 2.85 6.40
N ILE A 131 14.36 3.60 6.74
CA ILE A 131 14.36 5.06 6.61
C ILE A 131 15.32 5.66 7.63
N GLY A 132 16.38 6.30 7.15
CA GLY A 132 17.37 6.95 8.01
C GLY A 132 16.92 8.32 8.50
N LYS A 133 16.37 9.15 7.60
CA LYS A 133 15.80 10.47 7.96
C LYS A 133 14.31 10.28 8.23
N ALA A 134 13.98 10.01 9.49
CA ALA A 134 12.62 9.73 9.91
C ALA A 134 11.70 10.94 9.82
N ASP A 135 10.46 10.68 9.41
CA ASP A 135 9.35 11.62 9.51
C ASP A 135 8.80 11.69 10.95
N LEU A 136 8.37 12.88 11.36
CA LEU A 136 7.58 13.04 12.58
C LEU A 136 6.14 12.65 12.30
N VAL A 137 5.54 11.80 13.14
CA VAL A 137 4.20 11.25 12.89
C VAL A 137 3.26 11.60 14.03
N THR A 138 2.19 12.33 13.71
CA THR A 138 1.03 12.58 14.57
C THR A 138 -0.15 11.74 14.04
N PRO A 139 -0.57 10.65 14.72
CA PRO A 139 -1.61 9.75 14.19
C PRO A 139 -2.94 10.42 13.85
N LYS A 140 -3.33 11.45 14.63
CA LYS A 140 -4.56 12.23 14.40
C LYS A 140 -4.43 13.26 13.27
N GLY A 141 -3.21 13.53 12.80
CA GLY A 141 -2.90 14.59 11.86
C GLY A 141 -2.54 14.08 10.45
N PRO A 142 -2.26 15.01 9.52
CA PRO A 142 -1.80 14.72 8.17
C PRO A 142 -0.37 14.17 8.09
N THR A 143 0.44 14.31 9.13
CA THR A 143 1.84 13.86 9.12
C THR A 143 1.97 12.35 8.92
N LEU A 144 1.01 11.54 9.39
CA LEU A 144 0.99 10.11 9.11
C LEU A 144 0.80 9.81 7.62
N ILE A 145 -0.14 10.48 6.93
CA ILE A 145 -0.30 10.27 5.48
C ILE A 145 0.91 10.82 4.69
N ALA A 146 1.52 11.91 5.15
CA ALA A 146 2.76 12.43 4.55
C ALA A 146 3.91 11.41 4.66
N SER A 147 4.09 10.79 5.83
CA SER A 147 5.06 9.71 6.06
C SER A 147 4.79 8.49 5.17
N THR A 148 3.53 8.07 5.05
CA THR A 148 3.14 6.97 4.16
C THR A 148 3.45 7.28 2.70
N LEU A 149 3.14 8.49 2.21
CA LEU A 149 3.43 8.89 0.84
C LEU A 149 4.93 9.03 0.57
N HIS A 150 5.70 9.54 1.53
CA HIS A 150 7.16 9.56 1.46
C HIS A 150 7.72 8.12 1.34
N SER A 151 7.20 7.21 2.14
CA SER A 151 7.54 5.78 2.11
C SER A 151 7.20 5.12 0.77
N VAL A 152 6.00 5.39 0.24
CA VAL A 152 5.58 4.93 -1.10
C VAL A 152 6.50 5.48 -2.19
N ALA A 153 6.89 6.77 -2.13
CA ALA A 153 7.81 7.36 -3.09
C ALA A 153 9.19 6.68 -3.08
N ILE A 154 9.69 6.30 -1.89
CA ILE A 154 10.93 5.50 -1.76
C ILE A 154 10.74 4.13 -2.40
N LEU A 155 9.65 3.42 -2.10
CA LEU A 155 9.35 2.10 -2.66
C LEU A 155 9.20 2.13 -4.19
N LEU A 156 8.53 3.14 -4.76
CA LEU A 156 8.41 3.29 -6.21
C LEU A 156 9.75 3.51 -6.89
N LYS A 157 10.66 4.23 -6.22
CA LYS A 157 12.00 4.55 -6.73
C LYS A 157 12.99 3.39 -6.60
N GLN A 158 12.98 2.69 -5.46
CA GLN A 158 14.02 1.72 -5.10
C GLN A 158 13.62 0.27 -5.41
N ALA A 159 12.32 -0.06 -5.32
CA ALA A 159 11.82 -1.41 -5.55
C ALA A 159 11.15 -1.53 -6.93
N LYS A 160 11.42 -2.63 -7.61
CA LYS A 160 10.95 -2.89 -8.98
C LYS A 160 9.85 -3.94 -9.01
N ASN A 161 8.87 -3.72 -9.89
CA ASN A 161 7.88 -4.71 -10.30
C ASN A 161 7.12 -5.33 -9.12
N TRP A 162 6.71 -4.50 -8.16
CA TRP A 162 5.76 -4.90 -7.13
C TRP A 162 4.33 -4.54 -7.53
N ASP A 163 3.38 -5.33 -7.06
CA ASP A 163 1.98 -5.29 -7.49
C ASP A 163 1.10 -4.58 -6.48
N TRP A 164 1.26 -4.95 -5.20
CA TRP A 164 0.50 -4.38 -4.10
C TRP A 164 1.40 -3.83 -3.00
N PHE A 165 0.95 -2.73 -2.43
CA PHE A 165 1.48 -2.10 -1.23
C PHE A 165 0.61 -2.46 -0.04
N ILE A 166 1.22 -2.71 1.11
CA ILE A 166 0.53 -2.98 2.38
C ILE A 166 1.19 -2.14 3.47
N ASN A 167 0.41 -1.38 4.23
CA ASN A 167 0.90 -0.70 5.43
C ASN A 167 0.57 -1.50 6.69
N LEU A 168 1.56 -1.62 7.57
CA LEU A 168 1.45 -2.29 8.87
C LEU A 168 2.06 -1.40 9.96
N GLY A 169 1.38 -1.30 11.09
CA GLY A 169 1.90 -0.73 12.32
C GLY A 169 2.56 -1.78 13.22
N ALA A 170 3.25 -1.33 14.26
CA ALA A 170 3.93 -2.19 15.23
C ALA A 170 2.99 -3.12 16.03
N SER A 171 1.69 -2.81 16.07
CA SER A 171 0.65 -3.59 16.74
C SER A 171 -0.15 -4.49 15.78
N ASP A 172 0.22 -4.56 14.50
CA ASP A 172 -0.35 -5.49 13.53
C ASP A 172 0.43 -6.81 13.50
N TYR A 173 -0.24 -7.91 13.16
CA TYR A 173 0.39 -9.22 13.01
C TYR A 173 -0.31 -10.10 11.96
N PRO A 174 0.44 -10.90 11.16
CA PRO A 174 -0.15 -11.72 10.11
C PRO A 174 -0.95 -12.90 10.66
N LEU A 175 -2.12 -13.15 10.08
CA LEU A 175 -2.96 -14.32 10.31
C LEU A 175 -2.87 -15.36 9.19
N ILE A 176 -2.15 -15.04 8.12
CA ILE A 176 -1.94 -15.89 6.95
C ILE A 176 -0.44 -15.91 6.58
N PRO A 177 0.18 -17.09 6.42
CA PRO A 177 1.57 -17.22 5.94
C PRO A 177 1.78 -16.61 4.56
N GLN A 178 2.98 -16.09 4.28
CA GLN A 178 3.28 -15.39 3.02
C GLN A 178 3.04 -16.24 1.76
N ASP A 179 3.38 -17.52 1.79
CA ASP A 179 3.13 -18.45 0.68
C ASP A 179 1.64 -18.55 0.33
N ASP A 180 0.76 -18.52 1.34
CA ASP A 180 -0.69 -18.55 1.15
C ASP A 180 -1.19 -17.25 0.53
N ILE A 181 -0.66 -16.11 0.98
CA ILE A 181 -0.99 -14.80 0.39
C ILE A 181 -0.55 -14.76 -1.08
N LEU A 182 0.70 -15.14 -1.36
CA LEU A 182 1.26 -15.18 -2.72
C LEU A 182 0.46 -16.11 -3.64
N HIS A 183 0.04 -17.27 -3.11
CA HIS A 183 -0.77 -18.23 -3.84
C HIS A 183 -2.16 -17.67 -4.18
N ILE A 184 -2.91 -17.15 -3.20
CA ILE A 184 -4.26 -16.65 -3.48
C ILE A 184 -4.21 -15.40 -4.36
N PHE A 185 -3.31 -14.45 -4.09
CA PHE A 185 -3.21 -13.22 -4.88
C PHE A 185 -2.69 -13.45 -6.31
N SER A 186 -2.08 -14.60 -6.64
CA SER A 186 -1.70 -14.89 -8.03
C SER A 186 -2.91 -15.08 -8.95
N PHE A 187 -4.07 -15.45 -8.38
CA PHE A 187 -5.33 -15.62 -9.11
C PHE A 187 -6.18 -14.35 -9.16
N LEU A 188 -5.77 -13.27 -8.51
CA LEU A 188 -6.54 -12.03 -8.44
C LEU A 188 -6.16 -11.05 -9.56
N PRO A 189 -7.12 -10.28 -10.09
CA PRO A 189 -6.80 -9.14 -10.94
C PRO A 189 -5.90 -8.14 -10.20
N ARG A 190 -4.79 -7.75 -10.84
CA ARG A 190 -3.73 -6.91 -10.24
C ARG A 190 -4.08 -5.44 -10.11
N ASP A 191 -5.26 -5.05 -10.57
CA ASP A 191 -5.82 -3.72 -10.50
C ASP A 191 -6.72 -3.50 -9.28
N LEU A 192 -7.03 -4.55 -8.49
CA LEU A 192 -7.87 -4.44 -7.31
C LEU A 192 -7.18 -3.76 -6.13
N ASN A 193 -7.86 -2.75 -5.56
CA ASN A 193 -7.46 -2.02 -4.35
C ASN A 193 -8.37 -2.43 -3.18
N PHE A 194 -7.81 -3.04 -2.13
CA PHE A 194 -8.56 -3.44 -0.93
C PHE A 194 -8.45 -2.32 0.11
N LEU A 195 -9.56 -1.62 0.30
CA LEU A 195 -9.70 -0.58 1.30
C LEU A 195 -11.17 -0.46 1.67
N GLU A 196 -11.48 -0.56 2.96
CA GLU A 196 -12.84 -0.33 3.46
C GLU A 196 -13.18 1.15 3.29
N HIS A 197 -14.36 1.46 2.75
CA HIS A 197 -14.78 2.83 2.52
C HIS A 197 -16.29 3.01 2.64
N THR A 198 -16.66 4.20 3.09
CA THR A 198 -18.03 4.70 3.08
C THR A 198 -18.06 6.20 2.82
N SER A 199 -19.06 6.66 2.08
CA SER A 199 -19.40 8.09 1.97
C SER A 199 -20.47 8.53 2.96
N ASP A 200 -21.07 7.60 3.71
CA ASP A 200 -21.97 7.93 4.80
C ASP A 200 -21.14 8.34 6.02
N LEU A 201 -20.96 9.65 6.16
CA LEU A 201 -20.07 10.20 7.17
C LEU A 201 -20.72 10.24 8.57
N GLY A 202 -22.06 10.29 8.66
CA GLY A 202 -22.78 10.48 9.91
C GLY A 202 -22.15 11.56 10.81
N TRP A 203 -21.83 11.19 12.06
CA TRP A 203 -21.17 12.09 13.02
C TRP A 203 -19.77 12.56 12.59
N LYS A 204 -19.06 11.79 11.74
CA LYS A 204 -17.71 12.11 11.26
C LYS A 204 -17.71 13.36 10.39
N GLU A 205 -18.82 13.74 9.77
CA GLU A 205 -18.92 15.01 9.03
C GLU A 205 -18.64 16.19 9.98
N PHE A 206 -19.33 16.23 11.12
CA PHE A 206 -19.24 17.33 12.09
C PHE A 206 -17.99 17.29 12.95
N GLN A 207 -17.42 16.10 13.18
CA GLN A 207 -16.24 15.93 14.03
C GLN A 207 -14.91 15.91 13.25
N ARG A 208 -14.93 15.60 11.94
CA ARG A 208 -13.70 15.44 11.14
C ARG A 208 -13.68 16.29 9.86
N ALA A 209 -14.75 16.25 9.05
CA ALA A 209 -14.74 16.93 7.74
C ALA A 209 -14.84 18.46 7.85
N ARG A 210 -15.77 18.95 8.67
CA ARG A 210 -16.03 20.38 8.88
C ARG A 210 -14.99 21.09 9.76
N PRO A 211 -14.48 20.48 10.85
CA PRO A 211 -13.43 21.10 11.63
C PRO A 211 -12.13 21.25 10.84
N ILE A 212 -11.36 22.26 11.22
CA ILE A 212 -10.04 22.55 10.64
C ILE A 212 -9.02 22.33 11.76
N ILE A 213 -8.05 21.46 11.50
CA ILE A 213 -6.93 21.24 12.43
C ILE A 213 -5.62 21.80 11.87
N ILE A 214 -4.70 22.14 12.76
CA ILE A 214 -3.30 22.43 12.43
C ILE A 214 -2.46 21.39 13.15
N ASP A 215 -1.65 20.65 12.40
CA ASP A 215 -0.68 19.71 12.96
C ASP A 215 0.70 20.37 13.03
N PRO A 216 1.21 20.66 14.24
CA PRO A 216 2.51 21.27 14.42
C PRO A 216 3.66 20.43 13.86
N GLY A 217 3.46 19.12 13.70
CA GLY A 217 4.47 18.24 13.14
C GLY A 217 4.86 18.57 11.69
N LEU A 218 4.09 19.42 11.00
CA LEU A 218 4.44 19.94 9.67
C LEU A 218 5.51 21.04 9.69
N TYR A 219 5.69 21.75 10.81
CA TYR A 219 6.61 22.89 10.90
C TYR A 219 7.48 22.90 12.17
N HIS A 220 7.29 21.94 13.07
CA HIS A 220 8.12 21.70 14.25
C HIS A 220 8.59 20.25 14.32
N SER A 221 9.76 20.03 14.90
CA SER A 221 10.37 18.71 15.08
C SER A 221 9.98 18.01 16.38
N LYS A 222 9.21 18.66 17.25
CA LYS A 222 8.74 18.09 18.53
C LYS A 222 7.28 17.65 18.37
N LYS A 223 6.99 16.39 18.69
CA LYS A 223 5.61 15.90 18.66
C LYS A 223 4.73 16.65 19.64
N SER A 224 3.55 17.01 19.19
CA SER A 224 2.47 17.55 20.00
C SER A 224 1.13 17.07 19.45
N GLY A 225 0.05 17.30 20.19
CA GLY A 225 -1.29 17.14 19.65
C GLY A 225 -1.57 18.11 18.49
N VAL A 226 -2.70 17.89 17.81
CA VAL A 226 -3.23 18.82 16.81
C VAL A 226 -3.95 19.99 17.49
N PHE A 227 -3.85 21.17 16.89
CA PHE A 227 -4.62 22.35 17.31
C PHE A 227 -5.90 22.47 16.49
N TRP A 228 -6.95 22.99 17.12
CA TRP A 228 -8.24 23.21 16.47
C TRP A 228 -8.38 24.69 16.12
N ALA A 229 -8.74 24.98 14.87
CA ALA A 229 -9.18 26.31 14.50
C ALA A 229 -10.55 26.60 15.12
N LYS A 230 -10.84 27.88 15.37
CA LYS A 230 -12.15 28.32 15.86
C LYS A 230 -13.22 28.18 14.78
N GLU A 231 -12.86 28.51 13.56
CA GLU A 231 -13.70 28.46 12.38
C GLU A 231 -13.80 27.02 11.82
N LYS A 232 -14.94 26.72 11.22
CA LYS A 232 -15.20 25.47 10.50
C LYS A 232 -15.36 25.75 9.01
N ARG A 233 -15.09 24.75 8.18
CA ARG A 233 -15.35 24.79 6.73
C ARG A 233 -16.63 24.04 6.36
N SER A 234 -17.18 24.37 5.19
CA SER A 234 -18.16 23.53 4.53
C SER A 234 -17.51 22.27 3.96
N VAL A 235 -18.30 21.22 3.75
CA VAL A 235 -17.86 20.05 2.98
C VAL A 235 -17.62 20.48 1.51
N PRO A 236 -16.55 20.01 0.85
CA PRO A 236 -16.27 20.35 -0.55
C PRO A 236 -17.38 19.92 -1.50
N ALA A 237 -17.66 20.76 -2.50
CA ALA A 237 -18.59 20.42 -3.59
C ALA A 237 -17.89 19.79 -4.82
N SER A 238 -16.56 19.91 -4.91
CA SER A 238 -15.77 19.46 -6.06
C SER A 238 -15.42 17.97 -6.03
N PHE A 239 -15.54 17.31 -4.88
CA PHE A 239 -15.33 15.88 -4.70
C PHE A 239 -16.13 15.38 -3.49
N LYS A 240 -16.50 14.10 -3.51
CA LYS A 240 -17.20 13.45 -2.41
C LYS A 240 -16.20 12.90 -1.41
N ILE A 241 -16.36 13.17 -0.11
CA ILE A 241 -15.48 12.61 0.91
C ILE A 241 -15.86 11.15 1.17
N PHE A 242 -14.85 10.29 1.19
CA PHE A 242 -14.93 8.92 1.66
C PHE A 242 -14.04 8.76 2.89
N MET A 243 -14.47 7.92 3.82
CA MET A 243 -13.68 7.53 4.98
C MET A 243 -13.74 6.02 5.20
N GLY A 244 -12.76 5.46 5.87
CA GLY A 244 -12.70 4.06 6.25
C GLY A 244 -11.50 3.74 7.12
N SER A 245 -11.08 2.48 7.13
CA SER A 245 -9.88 2.02 7.82
C SER A 245 -8.60 2.71 7.34
N SER A 246 -7.63 2.93 8.24
CA SER A 246 -6.29 3.39 7.85
C SER A 246 -5.44 2.28 7.23
N SER A 247 -5.83 1.02 7.39
CA SER A 247 -5.17 -0.14 6.81
C SER A 247 -5.64 -0.34 5.38
N VAL A 248 -4.70 -0.56 4.46
CA VAL A 248 -5.00 -0.66 3.03
C VAL A 248 -4.09 -1.67 2.32
N VAL A 249 -4.61 -2.30 1.26
CA VAL A 249 -3.82 -3.02 0.26
C VAL A 249 -4.03 -2.37 -1.10
N LEU A 250 -3.07 -1.57 -1.54
CA LEU A 250 -3.22 -0.70 -2.70
C LEU A 250 -2.34 -1.15 -3.85
N THR A 251 -2.85 -1.01 -5.06
CA THR A 251 -2.08 -1.33 -6.27
C THR A 251 -0.94 -0.35 -6.49
N ARG A 252 0.14 -0.82 -7.11
CA ARG A 252 1.24 0.04 -7.54
C ARG A 252 0.76 1.16 -8.48
N SER A 253 -0.13 0.84 -9.42
CA SER A 253 -0.68 1.82 -10.37
C SER A 253 -1.39 2.97 -9.66
N PHE A 254 -2.25 2.67 -8.69
CA PHE A 254 -2.92 3.70 -7.90
C PHE A 254 -1.94 4.54 -7.08
N LEU A 255 -0.89 3.93 -6.54
CA LEU A 255 0.13 4.68 -5.80
C LEU A 255 1.05 5.52 -6.69
N GLU A 256 1.33 5.09 -7.92
CA GLU A 256 1.97 5.92 -8.94
C GLU A 256 1.12 7.16 -9.24
N PHE A 257 -0.21 7.01 -9.31
CA PHE A 257 -1.13 8.14 -9.43
C PHE A 257 -1.05 9.11 -8.24
N CYS A 258 -1.07 8.58 -7.02
CA CYS A 258 -0.94 9.39 -5.80
C CYS A 258 0.35 10.23 -5.78
N ILE A 259 1.47 9.65 -6.24
CA ILE A 259 2.80 10.29 -6.16
C ILE A 259 3.09 11.19 -7.37
N TRP A 260 2.85 10.72 -8.59
CA TRP A 260 3.16 11.49 -9.80
C TRP A 260 2.09 12.52 -10.13
N GLY A 261 0.82 12.23 -9.80
CA GLY A 261 -0.29 13.17 -9.95
C GLY A 261 -0.41 13.72 -11.36
N TRP A 262 -0.62 12.84 -12.35
CA TRP A 262 -0.87 13.26 -13.73
C TRP A 262 -2.20 14.01 -13.91
N ASP A 263 -3.07 13.96 -12.89
CA ASP A 263 -4.21 14.86 -12.69
C ASP A 263 -4.01 15.73 -11.42
N ASN A 264 -4.80 16.79 -11.28
CA ASN A 264 -4.77 17.70 -10.14
C ASN A 264 -5.41 17.11 -8.88
N LEU A 265 -6.28 16.09 -8.99
CA LEU A 265 -7.02 15.55 -7.85
C LEU A 265 -6.13 15.12 -6.66
N PRO A 266 -5.02 14.35 -6.83
CA PRO A 266 -4.12 14.03 -5.72
C PRO A 266 -3.57 15.27 -5.02
N ARG A 267 -3.18 16.32 -5.76
CA ARG A 267 -2.64 17.57 -5.21
C ARG A 267 -3.71 18.35 -4.44
N THR A 268 -4.91 18.46 -5.01
CA THR A 268 -6.07 19.11 -4.38
C THR A 268 -6.43 18.41 -3.07
N LEU A 269 -6.46 17.08 -3.06
CA LEU A 269 -6.75 16.32 -1.84
C LEU A 269 -5.63 16.45 -0.81
N LEU A 270 -4.35 16.48 -1.20
CA LEU A 270 -3.27 16.74 -0.23
C LEU A 270 -3.43 18.09 0.46
N MET A 271 -3.76 19.14 -0.28
CA MET A 271 -4.06 20.45 0.30
C MET A 271 -5.25 20.38 1.27
N TYR A 272 -6.32 19.68 0.89
CA TYR A 272 -7.51 19.53 1.73
C TYR A 272 -7.25 18.74 3.02
N TYR A 273 -6.52 17.63 2.91
CA TYR A 273 -6.21 16.72 4.00
C TYR A 273 -5.12 17.26 4.94
N THR A 274 -4.35 18.28 4.54
CA THR A 274 -3.39 18.97 5.43
C THR A 274 -4.06 19.54 6.69
N ASN A 275 -5.36 19.84 6.65
CA ASN A 275 -6.10 20.34 7.81
C ASN A 275 -7.26 19.43 8.24
N PHE A 276 -7.17 18.12 7.97
CA PHE A 276 -8.22 17.14 8.22
C PHE A 276 -7.83 16.15 9.34
N LEU A 277 -8.75 15.92 10.30
CA LEU A 277 -8.53 14.99 11.40
C LEU A 277 -8.58 13.53 10.93
N SER A 278 -7.63 12.70 11.37
CA SER A 278 -7.52 11.29 10.93
C SER A 278 -7.38 11.17 9.41
N SER A 279 -6.52 12.00 8.81
CA SER A 279 -6.27 12.01 7.36
C SER A 279 -5.97 10.65 6.69
N PRO A 280 -5.26 9.70 7.34
CA PRO A 280 -5.04 8.36 6.78
C PRO A 280 -6.32 7.57 6.52
N GLU A 281 -7.37 7.82 7.32
CA GLU A 281 -8.69 7.19 7.16
C GLU A 281 -9.49 7.80 6.01
N GLY A 282 -8.97 8.79 5.27
CA GLY A 282 -9.75 9.50 4.24
C GLY A 282 -9.04 9.77 2.92
N TYR A 283 -7.72 10.00 2.92
CA TYR A 283 -7.00 10.42 1.72
C TYR A 283 -7.10 9.42 0.57
N PHE A 284 -6.69 8.16 0.80
CA PHE A 284 -6.73 7.13 -0.24
C PHE A 284 -8.17 6.81 -0.68
N HIS A 285 -9.10 6.71 0.28
CA HIS A 285 -10.52 6.46 0.04
C HIS A 285 -11.15 7.51 -0.87
N THR A 286 -10.95 8.79 -0.53
CA THR A 286 -11.48 9.90 -1.32
C THR A 286 -10.81 9.95 -2.70
N LEU A 287 -9.50 9.72 -2.78
CA LEU A 287 -8.80 9.76 -4.06
C LEU A 287 -9.23 8.64 -5.00
N VAL A 288 -9.29 7.38 -4.52
CA VAL A 288 -9.66 6.22 -5.33
C VAL A 288 -11.10 6.34 -5.83
N CYS A 289 -12.01 6.83 -4.98
CA CYS A 289 -13.43 6.91 -5.30
C CYS A 289 -13.85 8.12 -6.13
N ASN A 290 -13.00 9.15 -6.26
CA ASN A 290 -13.28 10.31 -7.11
C ASN A 290 -12.53 10.29 -8.44
N HIS A 291 -11.73 9.25 -8.72
CA HIS A 291 -11.01 9.13 -9.99
C HIS A 291 -11.61 8.02 -10.87
N LYS A 292 -12.00 8.38 -12.09
CA LYS A 292 -12.69 7.51 -13.05
C LYS A 292 -11.96 6.17 -13.34
N ASP A 293 -10.63 6.18 -13.31
CA ASP A 293 -9.83 5.00 -13.64
C ASP A 293 -9.72 4.02 -12.46
N TYR A 294 -10.03 4.46 -11.23
CA TYR A 294 -9.84 3.66 -10.01
C TYR A 294 -11.13 3.37 -9.24
N GLN A 295 -12.18 4.19 -9.40
CA GLN A 295 -13.43 4.07 -8.63
C GLN A 295 -14.13 2.70 -8.72
N ASN A 296 -13.88 1.95 -9.81
CA ASN A 296 -14.45 0.61 -10.05
C ASN A 296 -13.49 -0.54 -9.71
N THR A 297 -12.32 -0.21 -9.17
CA THR A 297 -11.28 -1.19 -8.79
C THR A 297 -11.26 -1.45 -7.28
N THR A 298 -12.19 -0.86 -6.53
CA THR A 298 -12.22 -0.97 -5.08
C THR A 298 -12.84 -2.28 -4.63
N VAL A 299 -12.21 -2.95 -3.68
CA VAL A 299 -12.81 -4.01 -2.87
C VAL A 299 -13.03 -3.41 -1.49
N ASN A 300 -14.29 -3.26 -1.09
CA ASN A 300 -14.68 -2.57 0.15
C ASN A 300 -14.46 -3.47 1.38
N HIS A 301 -13.18 -3.74 1.66
CA HIS A 301 -12.65 -4.51 2.78
C HIS A 301 -11.14 -4.24 2.84
N ASP A 302 -10.56 -4.05 4.03
CA ASP A 302 -9.13 -3.73 4.21
C ASP A 302 -8.23 -4.95 4.47
N LEU A 303 -8.86 -6.13 4.59
CA LEU A 303 -8.21 -7.42 4.89
C LEU A 303 -7.54 -7.45 6.28
N HIS A 304 -8.00 -6.59 7.20
CA HIS A 304 -7.57 -6.55 8.59
C HIS A 304 -8.71 -6.97 9.52
N TYR A 305 -8.39 -7.82 10.50
CA TYR A 305 -9.29 -8.08 11.61
C TYR A 305 -9.01 -7.07 12.73
N ILE A 306 -10.02 -6.25 13.04
CA ILE A 306 -10.00 -5.29 14.13
C ILE A 306 -11.28 -5.48 14.94
N ARG A 307 -11.16 -5.53 16.27
CA ARG A 307 -12.30 -5.62 17.18
C ARG A 307 -12.50 -4.29 17.90
N TRP A 308 -13.73 -3.79 17.91
CA TRP A 308 -14.11 -2.56 18.58
C TRP A 308 -14.99 -2.87 19.79
N ASP A 309 -14.88 -2.05 20.84
CA ASP A 309 -15.86 -2.04 21.94
C ASP A 309 -17.25 -1.60 21.42
N ASP A 310 -18.30 -1.95 22.16
CA ASP A 310 -19.65 -1.39 21.98
C ASP A 310 -20.09 -0.66 23.28
N PRO A 311 -20.22 0.68 23.28
CA PRO A 311 -19.95 1.59 22.16
C PRO A 311 -18.46 1.73 21.84
N SER A 312 -18.14 2.02 20.57
CA SER A 312 -16.74 2.09 20.11
C SER A 312 -15.95 3.18 20.83
N LYS A 313 -14.84 2.78 21.45
CA LYS A 313 -13.85 3.68 22.04
C LYS A 313 -12.96 4.29 20.95
N GLN A 314 -12.07 5.19 21.37
CA GLN A 314 -11.17 5.90 20.46
C GLN A 314 -10.18 4.96 19.74
N ASN A 315 -9.73 3.91 20.43
CA ASN A 315 -8.83 2.90 19.89
C ASN A 315 -9.55 1.53 19.90
N PRO A 316 -9.20 0.63 18.97
CA PRO A 316 -9.73 -0.72 18.98
C PRO A 316 -9.30 -1.48 20.25
N MET A 317 -10.04 -2.55 20.56
CA MET A 317 -9.75 -3.42 21.69
C MET A 317 -8.42 -4.15 21.49
N ASN A 318 -7.68 -4.37 22.56
CA ASN A 318 -6.49 -5.21 22.51
C ASN A 318 -6.88 -6.66 22.24
N LEU A 319 -6.30 -7.24 21.18
CA LEU A 319 -6.52 -8.64 20.83
C LEU A 319 -5.65 -9.55 21.72
N THR A 320 -6.22 -10.67 22.15
CA THR A 320 -5.66 -11.60 23.13
C THR A 320 -5.99 -13.04 22.71
N VAL A 321 -5.52 -14.02 23.47
CA VAL A 321 -5.77 -15.46 23.18
C VAL A 321 -7.27 -15.79 23.11
N GLU A 322 -8.11 -15.08 23.86
CA GLU A 322 -9.58 -15.26 23.86
C GLU A 322 -10.19 -14.98 22.48
N HIS A 323 -9.58 -14.07 21.72
CA HIS A 323 -10.03 -13.65 20.40
C HIS A 323 -9.44 -14.50 19.27
N PHE A 324 -8.55 -15.45 19.58
CA PHE A 324 -7.78 -16.19 18.58
C PHE A 324 -8.64 -16.93 17.56
N HIS A 325 -9.72 -17.57 18.02
CA HIS A 325 -10.60 -18.31 17.11
C HIS A 325 -11.28 -17.39 16.09
N ASP A 326 -11.85 -16.27 16.55
CA ASP A 326 -12.54 -15.29 15.69
C ASP A 326 -11.57 -14.67 14.67
N MET A 327 -10.35 -14.35 15.10
CA MET A 327 -9.29 -13.86 14.21
C MET A 327 -9.02 -14.86 13.08
N VAL A 328 -8.78 -16.13 13.42
CA VAL A 328 -8.46 -17.17 12.43
C VAL A 328 -9.62 -17.40 11.45
N GLN A 329 -10.86 -17.41 11.95
CA GLN A 329 -12.06 -17.64 11.14
C GLN A 329 -12.39 -16.47 10.21
N SER A 330 -11.91 -15.26 10.49
CA SER A 330 -12.18 -14.09 9.65
C SER A 330 -11.64 -14.23 8.21
N GLY A 331 -10.59 -15.03 8.01
CA GLY A 331 -9.87 -15.13 6.74
C GLY A 331 -9.06 -13.89 6.37
N ALA A 332 -9.02 -12.87 7.24
CA ALA A 332 -8.23 -11.65 7.05
C ALA A 332 -6.73 -11.95 6.99
N LEU A 333 -5.97 -11.10 6.31
CA LEU A 333 -4.52 -11.27 6.18
C LEU A 333 -3.79 -10.93 7.48
N PHE A 334 -4.26 -9.90 8.16
CA PHE A 334 -3.65 -9.34 9.36
C PHE A 334 -4.70 -9.12 10.43
N ALA A 335 -4.26 -9.00 11.68
CA ALA A 335 -5.04 -8.46 12.77
C ALA A 335 -4.26 -7.32 13.44
N GLY A 336 -4.98 -6.34 13.98
CA GLY A 336 -4.40 -5.15 14.61
C GLY A 336 -4.82 -4.96 16.05
N GLY A 337 -3.99 -4.25 16.82
CA GLY A 337 -4.26 -3.96 18.23
C GLY A 337 -3.63 -4.96 19.20
N PHE A 338 -2.53 -5.62 18.84
CA PHE A 338 -1.81 -6.45 19.79
C PHE A 338 -0.99 -5.62 20.78
N ALA A 339 -1.06 -5.99 22.05
CA ALA A 339 -0.13 -5.48 23.04
C ALA A 339 1.27 -6.07 22.78
N LYS A 340 2.31 -5.29 23.13
CA LYS A 340 3.70 -5.73 23.01
C LYS A 340 3.92 -7.02 23.82
N ASP A 341 4.51 -8.01 23.17
CA ASP A 341 4.86 -9.32 23.74
C ASP A 341 3.66 -10.09 24.34
N ASP A 342 2.43 -9.84 23.85
CA ASP A 342 1.26 -10.62 24.26
C ASP A 342 1.38 -12.09 23.84
N ARG A 343 0.91 -13.00 24.70
CA ARG A 343 0.96 -14.46 24.49
C ARG A 343 0.21 -14.92 23.24
N VAL A 344 -0.76 -14.13 22.75
CA VAL A 344 -1.44 -14.43 21.50
C VAL A 344 -0.51 -14.39 20.30
N LEU A 345 0.53 -13.55 20.33
CA LEU A 345 1.52 -13.48 19.25
C LEU A 345 2.32 -14.78 19.16
N ASP A 346 2.67 -15.38 20.30
CA ASP A 346 3.35 -16.69 20.34
C ASP A 346 2.42 -17.80 19.83
N LYS A 347 1.13 -17.70 20.15
CA LYS A 347 0.11 -18.63 19.65
C LYS A 347 -0.05 -18.52 18.13
N ILE A 348 -0.05 -17.31 17.56
CA ILE A 348 -0.06 -17.10 16.10
C ILE A 348 1.22 -17.66 15.47
N ASP A 349 2.37 -17.38 16.06
CA ASP A 349 3.66 -17.88 15.59
C ASP A 349 3.69 -19.41 15.50
N MET A 350 3.21 -20.09 16.54
CA MET A 350 3.20 -21.55 16.61
C MET A 350 2.11 -22.18 15.71
N ASP A 351 0.86 -21.74 15.87
CA ASP A 351 -0.29 -22.43 15.29
C ASP A 351 -0.54 -22.07 13.82
N ILE A 352 -0.20 -20.84 13.42
CA ILE A 352 -0.48 -20.31 12.08
C ILE A 352 0.79 -20.26 11.25
N LEU A 353 1.82 -19.56 11.75
CA LEU A 353 3.02 -19.24 10.97
C LEU A 353 4.08 -20.34 11.05
N ARG A 354 3.94 -21.29 11.98
CA ARG A 354 4.86 -22.41 12.23
C ARG A 354 6.31 -21.95 12.40
N ARG A 355 6.50 -20.85 13.12
CA ARG A 355 7.80 -20.22 13.37
C ARG A 355 8.16 -20.28 14.85
N SER A 356 9.45 -20.29 15.12
CA SER A 356 10.00 -20.07 16.46
C SER A 356 10.32 -18.59 16.64
N ASN A 357 10.30 -18.11 17.89
CA ASN A 357 10.68 -16.73 18.19
C ASN A 357 12.11 -16.43 17.67
N GLY A 358 12.30 -15.24 17.12
CA GLY A 358 13.58 -14.79 16.57
C GLY A 358 13.98 -15.35 15.19
N HIS A 359 13.23 -16.28 14.62
CA HIS A 359 13.51 -16.86 13.29
C HIS A 359 12.61 -16.27 12.21
N PHE A 360 12.72 -16.62 10.94
CA PHE A 360 11.72 -16.22 9.92
C PHE A 360 10.53 -17.19 9.86
N ALA A 361 9.37 -16.72 9.39
CA ALA A 361 8.28 -17.64 9.07
C ALA A 361 8.67 -18.55 7.89
N PRO A 362 8.60 -19.88 8.04
CA PRO A 362 8.99 -20.79 6.96
C PRO A 362 8.02 -20.73 5.78
N GLY A 363 8.59 -20.73 4.58
CA GLY A 363 7.88 -20.88 3.32
C GLY A 363 8.52 -21.95 2.43
N GLY A 364 8.01 -22.12 1.21
CA GLY A 364 8.51 -23.05 0.21
C GLY A 364 9.96 -22.79 -0.20
N TRP A 365 10.42 -21.54 -0.01
CA TRP A 365 11.80 -21.11 -0.20
C TRP A 365 12.76 -21.57 0.92
N CYS A 366 12.26 -22.03 2.07
CA CYS A 366 13.09 -22.56 3.17
C CYS A 366 13.30 -24.08 3.00
N VAL A 367 14.56 -24.52 2.91
CA VAL A 367 14.94 -25.92 2.66
C VAL A 367 15.89 -26.50 3.70
N GLY A 368 16.21 -25.75 4.75
CA GLY A 368 16.97 -26.24 5.89
C GLY A 368 16.22 -27.35 6.63
N THR A 369 16.96 -28.26 7.25
CA THR A 369 16.39 -29.28 8.14
C THR A 369 15.87 -28.63 9.40
N SER A 370 14.59 -28.84 9.70
CA SER A 370 13.98 -28.44 10.96
C SER A 370 14.52 -29.31 12.11
N GLY A 371 15.60 -28.84 12.75
CA GLY A 371 16.05 -29.32 14.06
C GLY A 371 15.57 -28.39 15.18
N SER A 372 15.60 -28.84 16.44
CA SER A 372 15.03 -28.10 17.58
C SER A 372 15.57 -26.68 17.78
N ASP A 373 16.78 -26.37 17.27
CA ASP A 373 17.44 -25.06 17.42
C ASP A 373 17.90 -24.42 16.09
N ASN A 374 17.57 -25.00 14.93
CA ASN A 374 18.06 -24.48 13.64
C ASN A 374 16.93 -23.83 12.82
N ASP A 375 17.13 -22.57 12.42
CA ASP A 375 16.24 -21.87 11.50
C ASP A 375 16.21 -22.58 10.13
N PRO A 376 15.05 -23.12 9.69
CA PRO A 376 14.94 -23.79 8.40
C PRO A 376 15.18 -22.84 7.21
N CYS A 377 15.10 -21.52 7.43
CA CYS A 377 15.25 -20.51 6.40
C CYS A 377 16.70 -20.00 6.23
N ILE A 378 17.67 -20.49 7.04
CA ILE A 378 19.10 -20.24 6.80
C ILE A 378 19.53 -20.85 5.47
N VAL A 379 19.05 -22.05 5.16
CA VAL A 379 19.26 -22.70 3.87
C VAL A 379 18.03 -22.46 3.01
N TYR A 380 18.20 -21.70 1.94
CA TYR A 380 17.12 -21.25 1.08
C TYR A 380 17.28 -21.73 -0.36
N ALA A 381 16.14 -21.92 -1.03
CA ALA A 381 16.03 -22.31 -2.43
C ALA A 381 15.37 -21.19 -3.26
N ASN A 382 14.67 -21.57 -4.33
CA ASN A 382 14.03 -20.63 -5.25
C ASN A 382 12.87 -19.87 -4.55
N PRO A 383 12.91 -18.52 -4.51
CA PRO A 383 11.82 -17.67 -4.00
C PRO A 383 10.47 -17.82 -4.69
N ASP A 384 10.43 -18.39 -5.90
CA ASP A 384 9.17 -18.59 -6.63
C ASP A 384 8.48 -19.92 -6.29
N VAL A 385 9.06 -20.72 -5.39
CA VAL A 385 8.43 -21.94 -4.87
C VAL A 385 7.62 -21.58 -3.63
N VAL A 386 6.28 -21.62 -3.76
CA VAL A 386 5.33 -21.45 -2.66
C VAL A 386 4.70 -22.78 -2.28
N LYS A 387 4.46 -22.99 -0.99
CA LYS A 387 3.79 -24.16 -0.40
C LYS A 387 2.56 -23.71 0.39
N PRO A 388 1.39 -23.61 -0.28
CA PRO A 388 0.16 -23.24 0.41
C PRO A 388 -0.17 -24.20 1.55
N SER A 389 -0.59 -23.65 2.68
CA SER A 389 -1.09 -24.34 3.86
C SER A 389 -2.62 -24.36 3.88
N GLY A 390 -3.22 -24.91 4.95
CA GLY A 390 -4.67 -24.86 5.16
C GLY A 390 -5.22 -23.44 5.33
N SER A 391 -4.35 -22.46 5.59
CA SER A 391 -4.75 -21.04 5.73
C SER A 391 -5.17 -20.41 4.40
N SER A 392 -4.64 -20.88 3.27
CA SER A 392 -5.04 -20.41 1.92
C SER A 392 -6.55 -20.52 1.71
N LYS A 393 -7.17 -21.63 2.13
CA LYS A 393 -8.62 -21.87 2.00
C LYS A 393 -9.48 -20.82 2.73
N ARG A 394 -9.03 -20.33 3.88
CA ARG A 394 -9.74 -19.29 4.63
C ARG A 394 -9.69 -17.95 3.91
N LEU A 395 -8.52 -17.61 3.38
CA LEU A 395 -8.34 -16.41 2.57
C LEU A 395 -9.13 -16.49 1.25
N GLU A 396 -9.08 -17.64 0.57
CA GLU A 396 -9.86 -17.92 -0.64
C GLU A 396 -11.36 -17.72 -0.39
N THR A 397 -11.89 -18.28 0.70
CA THR A 397 -13.30 -18.13 1.08
C THR A 397 -13.68 -16.66 1.29
N LEU A 398 -12.83 -15.89 1.98
CA LEU A 398 -13.05 -14.46 2.17
C LEU A 398 -13.04 -13.72 0.82
N VAL A 399 -12.03 -13.95 -0.01
CA VAL A 399 -11.86 -13.24 -1.28
C VAL A 399 -13.00 -13.56 -2.25
N LEU A 400 -13.40 -14.83 -2.38
CA LEU A 400 -14.55 -15.22 -3.21
C LEU A 400 -15.84 -14.51 -2.75
N LYS A 401 -16.07 -14.42 -1.43
CA LYS A 401 -17.21 -13.68 -0.90
C LYS A 401 -17.15 -12.18 -1.22
N LEU A 402 -15.97 -11.57 -1.14
CA LEU A 402 -15.77 -10.15 -1.43
C LEU A 402 -15.93 -9.81 -2.92
N LEU A 403 -15.51 -10.73 -3.80
CA LEU A 403 -15.57 -10.58 -5.25
C LEU A 403 -16.85 -11.12 -5.88
N ASP A 404 -17.72 -11.75 -5.08
CA ASP A 404 -19.05 -12.14 -5.52
C ASP A 404 -19.83 -10.94 -6.07
N SER A 405 -20.59 -11.17 -7.14
CA SER A 405 -21.24 -10.10 -7.90
C SER A 405 -22.16 -9.21 -7.07
N GLU A 406 -22.85 -9.78 -6.07
CA GLU A 406 -23.76 -9.04 -5.20
C GLU A 406 -23.00 -8.14 -4.25
N ASN A 407 -21.87 -8.62 -3.70
CA ASN A 407 -21.06 -7.85 -2.76
C ASN A 407 -20.18 -6.82 -3.47
N PHE A 408 -19.47 -7.23 -4.52
CA PHE A 408 -18.49 -6.38 -5.20
C PHE A 408 -19.16 -5.17 -5.87
N ARG A 409 -20.24 -5.39 -6.64
CA ARG A 409 -20.91 -4.30 -7.37
C ARG A 409 -21.71 -3.38 -6.47
N SER A 410 -22.35 -3.91 -5.43
CA SER A 410 -23.18 -3.09 -4.53
C SER A 410 -22.35 -2.15 -3.65
N ARG A 411 -21.09 -2.50 -3.36
CA ARG A 411 -20.19 -1.80 -2.43
C ARG A 411 -19.08 -0.98 -3.10
N GLN A 412 -19.17 -0.74 -4.42
CA GLN A 412 -18.29 0.21 -5.10
C GLN A 412 -18.50 1.65 -4.60
N CYS A 413 -17.56 2.53 -4.93
CA CYS A 413 -17.65 3.96 -4.68
C CYS A 413 -18.97 4.54 -5.24
N LYS A 414 -19.84 5.00 -4.34
CA LYS A 414 -21.15 5.59 -4.64
C LYS A 414 -21.29 6.90 -3.92
#